data_AF-A0A7K5XNR4-F1
#
_entry.id   AF-A0A7K5XNR4-F1
#
_cell.length_a   1.000
_cell.length_b   1.000
_cell.length_c   1.000
_cell.angle_alpha   90.00
_cell.angle_beta   90.00
_cell.angle_gamma   90.00
#
_symmetry.space_group_name_H-M   'P 1'
#
loop_
_entity.id
_entity.type
_entity.pdbx_description
1 polymer ?
#
loop_
_entity_poly.entity_id
_entity_poly.type
_entity_poly.pdbx_seq_one_letter_code
_entity_poly.pdbx_strand_id
1 'polypeptide(L)'
;MVKVRDLGLGFNSDEIVLFKYCSGSCHRARSNYDLTLGSLLRQQLITPGPQERVLSHPCCRPTRYEAVSFMDVQNTWQTVEKLSAAECSCIG
;
A
#
# COMPACT_ATOMS: atom_id res chain seq x y z
N MET A 1 -5.67 -1.53 13.95
CA MET A 1 -7.07 -1.95 14.08
C MET A 1 -7.95 -0.83 13.55
N VAL A 2 -9.01 -1.15 12.80
CA VAL A 2 -9.90 -0.17 12.17
C VAL A 2 -11.34 -0.68 12.23
N LYS A 3 -12.34 0.22 12.25
CA LYS A 3 -13.74 -0.19 12.15
C LYS A 3 -14.07 -0.57 10.72
N VAL A 4 -14.93 -1.57 10.54
CA VAL A 4 -15.35 -2.04 9.22
C VAL A 4 -15.99 -0.92 8.38
N ARG A 5 -16.85 -0.09 8.97
CA ARG A 5 -17.48 1.03 8.26
C ARG A 5 -16.49 2.05 7.68
N ASP A 6 -15.31 2.18 8.29
CA ASP A 6 -14.29 3.14 7.87
C ASP A 6 -13.44 2.62 6.71
N LEU A 7 -13.61 1.35 6.30
CA LEU A 7 -12.91 0.75 5.15
C LEU A 7 -13.37 1.30 3.80
N GLY A 8 -14.49 2.04 3.75
CA GLY A 8 -15.00 2.65 2.52
C GLY A 8 -15.61 1.64 1.53
N LEU A 9 -15.95 0.44 1.98
CA LEU A 9 -16.48 -0.65 1.14
C LEU A 9 -18.02 -0.78 1.19
N GLY A 10 -18.71 0.14 1.87
CA GLY A 10 -20.18 0.15 1.96
C GLY A 10 -20.77 -0.78 3.03
N PHE A 11 -19.95 -1.51 3.78
CA PHE A 11 -20.41 -2.30 4.92
C PHE A 11 -20.76 -1.42 6.11
N ASN A 12 -21.99 -1.55 6.62
CA ASN A 12 -22.38 -0.95 7.89
C ASN A 12 -22.12 -1.96 9.01
N SER A 13 -20.97 -1.84 9.69
CA SER A 13 -20.62 -2.61 10.89
C SER A 13 -19.70 -1.78 11.80
N ASP A 14 -19.88 -1.94 13.11
CA ASP A 14 -19.02 -1.35 14.15
C ASP A 14 -17.91 -2.33 14.62
N GLU A 15 -17.84 -3.54 14.04
CA GLU A 15 -16.75 -4.45 14.36
C GLU A 15 -15.38 -3.86 14.03
N ILE A 16 -14.40 -4.22 14.85
CA ILE A 16 -13.02 -3.77 14.73
C ILE A 16 -12.18 -4.93 14.20
N VAL A 17 -11.55 -4.72 13.06
CA VAL A 17 -10.71 -5.72 12.39
C VAL A 17 -9.25 -5.29 12.37
N LEU A 18 -8.35 -6.27 12.32
CA LEU A 18 -6.93 -6.02 12.07
C LEU A 18 -6.72 -5.78 10.57
N PHE A 19 -6.27 -4.57 10.23
CA PHE A 19 -5.85 -4.23 8.87
C PHE A 19 -4.33 -4.05 8.84
N LYS A 20 -3.65 -4.90 8.07
CA LYS A 20 -2.20 -4.83 7.85
C LYS A 20 -1.94 -4.11 6.52
N TYR A 21 -0.90 -3.29 6.49
CA TYR A 21 -0.49 -2.53 5.31
C TYR A 21 1.03 -2.52 5.17
N CYS A 22 1.51 -2.26 3.95
CA CYS A 22 2.93 -2.17 3.66
C CYS A 22 3.44 -0.74 3.75
N SER A 23 4.55 -0.54 4.45
CA SER A 23 5.26 0.72 4.55
C SER A 23 6.74 0.46 4.82
N GLY A 24 7.60 1.38 4.41
CA GLY A 24 9.05 1.28 4.60
C GLY A 24 9.84 1.76 3.40
N SER A 25 11.14 1.94 3.60
CA SER A 25 12.07 2.39 2.55
C SER A 25 12.68 1.21 1.80
N CYS A 26 12.84 1.34 0.48
CA CYS A 26 13.44 0.32 -0.39
C CYS A 26 14.82 0.71 -0.91
N HIS A 27 15.61 1.48 -0.15
CA HIS A 27 16.92 1.97 -0.59
C HIS A 27 17.92 0.88 -0.96
N ARG A 28 17.80 -0.31 -0.36
CA ARG A 28 18.67 -1.46 -0.62
C ARG A 28 18.31 -2.23 -1.89
N ALA A 29 17.10 -2.02 -2.43
CA ALA A 29 16.62 -2.69 -3.64
C ALA A 29 16.74 -1.81 -4.89
N ARG A 30 17.44 -0.66 -4.81
CA ARG A 30 17.62 0.25 -5.94
C ARG A 30 18.44 -0.39 -7.05
N SER A 31 17.93 -0.30 -8.26
CA SER A 31 18.60 -0.65 -9.51
C SER A 31 19.56 0.47 -9.98
N ASN A 32 20.36 0.20 -11.02
CA ASN A 32 21.17 1.23 -11.67
C ASN A 32 20.31 2.38 -12.24
N TYR A 33 19.11 2.06 -12.72
CA TYR A 33 18.16 3.07 -13.18
C TYR A 33 17.77 4.00 -12.02
N ASP A 34 17.39 3.44 -10.87
CA ASP A 34 16.99 4.22 -9.68
C ASP A 34 18.11 5.14 -9.18
N LEU A 35 19.33 4.61 -9.11
CA LEU A 35 20.52 5.37 -8.72
C LEU A 35 20.80 6.52 -9.69
N THR A 36 20.71 6.26 -11.00
CA THR A 36 20.92 7.26 -12.05
C THR A 36 19.83 8.33 -12.00
N LEU A 37 18.56 7.93 -11.94
CA LEU A 37 17.41 8.82 -11.83
C LEU A 37 17.53 9.73 -10.60
N GLY A 38 17.87 9.17 -9.45
CA GLY A 38 18.11 9.93 -8.22
C GLY A 38 19.30 10.89 -8.31
N SER A 39 20.32 10.59 -9.13
CA SER A 39 21.42 11.50 -9.39
C SER A 39 20.98 12.66 -10.29
N LEU A 40 20.32 12.37 -11.41
CA LEU A 40 19.86 13.37 -12.37
C LEU A 40 18.86 14.35 -11.75
N LEU A 41 17.93 13.86 -10.93
CA LEU A 41 16.96 14.70 -10.19
C LEU A 41 17.66 15.62 -9.18
N ARG A 42 18.61 15.09 -8.39
CA ARG A 42 19.35 15.89 -7.41
C ARG A 42 20.19 16.99 -8.06
N GLN A 43 20.74 16.70 -9.24
CA GLN A 43 21.51 17.67 -10.04
C GLN A 43 20.62 18.59 -10.88
N GLN A 44 19.29 18.41 -10.85
CA GLN A 44 18.31 19.16 -11.63
C GLN A 44 18.57 19.12 -13.16
N LEU A 45 19.23 18.06 -13.63
CA LEU A 45 19.48 17.83 -15.07
C LEU A 45 18.21 17.35 -15.79
N ILE A 46 17.27 16.81 -15.03
CA ILE A 46 15.91 16.52 -15.45
C ILE A 46 14.97 17.12 -14.39
N THR A 47 13.89 17.75 -14.84
CA THR A 47 12.90 18.35 -13.97
C THR A 47 11.54 17.75 -14.30
N PRO A 48 10.92 17.00 -13.38
CA PRO A 48 9.57 16.47 -13.57
C PRO A 48 8.57 17.59 -13.80
N GLY A 49 7.51 17.31 -14.55
CA GLY A 49 6.42 18.26 -14.77
C GLY A 49 5.68 18.63 -13.46
N PRO A 50 4.85 19.69 -13.46
CA PRO A 50 4.18 20.20 -12.25
C PRO A 50 3.32 19.18 -11.49
N GLN A 51 2.87 18.11 -12.15
CA GLN A 51 2.05 17.05 -11.55
C GLN A 51 2.79 15.72 -11.41
N GLU A 52 4.06 15.66 -11.81
CA GLU A 52 4.83 14.42 -11.78
C GLU A 52 5.52 14.24 -10.43
N ARG A 53 5.18 13.15 -9.74
CA ARG A 53 5.91 12.68 -8.56
C ARG A 53 6.80 11.52 -8.96
N VAL A 54 8.08 11.81 -9.13
CA VAL A 54 9.07 10.82 -9.54
C VAL A 54 9.78 10.27 -8.30
N LEU A 55 9.71 8.95 -8.11
CA LEU A 55 10.45 8.23 -7.07
C LEU A 55 11.69 7.58 -7.69
N SER A 56 12.85 7.78 -7.06
CA SER A 56 14.14 7.18 -7.47
C SER A 56 14.47 5.93 -6.63
N HIS A 57 13.43 5.20 -6.25
CA HIS A 57 13.55 3.92 -5.56
C HIS A 57 12.27 3.10 -5.75
N PRO A 58 12.35 1.75 -5.62
CA PRO A 58 11.19 0.89 -5.58
C PRO A 58 10.20 1.28 -4.47
N CYS A 59 8.93 0.95 -4.64
CA CYS A 59 7.91 1.15 -3.61
C CYS A 59 7.76 -0.09 -2.73
N CYS A 60 7.54 0.09 -1.43
CA CYS A 60 7.12 -1.00 -0.56
C CYS A 60 5.64 -1.31 -0.80
N ARG A 61 5.34 -2.48 -1.38
CA ARG A 61 3.98 -2.86 -1.80
C ARG A 61 3.63 -4.28 -1.33
N PRO A 62 2.34 -4.58 -1.13
CA PRO A 62 1.92 -5.93 -0.79
C PRO A 62 2.10 -6.88 -1.98
N THR A 63 2.65 -8.06 -1.73
CA THR A 63 2.77 -9.15 -2.71
C THR A 63 1.77 -10.27 -2.45
N ARG A 64 1.25 -10.38 -1.22
CA ARG A 64 0.22 -11.32 -0.82
C ARG A 64 -0.79 -10.64 0.10
N TYR A 65 -2.01 -11.17 0.10
CA TYR A 65 -3.13 -10.64 0.86
C TYR A 65 -3.84 -11.76 1.64
N GLU A 66 -4.54 -11.37 2.69
CA GLU A 66 -5.43 -12.20 3.49
C GLU A 66 -6.87 -11.66 3.44
N ALA A 67 -7.83 -12.57 3.59
CA ALA A 67 -9.23 -12.22 3.74
C ALA A 67 -9.50 -11.70 5.16
N VAL A 68 -10.54 -10.87 5.28
CA VAL A 68 -11.04 -10.40 6.58
C VAL A 68 -12.52 -10.72 6.66
N SER A 69 -12.90 -11.42 7.73
CA SER A 69 -14.28 -11.76 8.03
C SER A 69 -14.78 -10.96 9.24
N PHE A 70 -16.03 -10.51 9.18
CA PHE A 70 -16.69 -9.73 10.21
C PHE A 70 -18.20 -9.95 10.13
N MET A 71 -18.92 -9.55 11.17
CA MET A 71 -20.38 -9.57 11.21
C MET A 71 -20.96 -8.21 10.85
N ASP A 72 -21.99 -8.19 10.00
CA ASP A 72 -22.74 -6.96 9.70
C ASP A 72 -23.85 -6.66 10.71
N VAL A 73 -24.51 -5.50 10.56
CA VAL A 73 -25.64 -5.08 11.43
C VAL A 73 -26.86 -6.02 11.41
N GLN A 74 -26.94 -6.95 10.44
CA GLN A 74 -28.00 -7.95 10.34
C GLN A 74 -27.58 -9.30 10.96
N ASN A 75 -26.45 -9.34 11.67
CA ASN A 75 -25.83 -10.55 12.21
C ASN A 75 -25.45 -11.58 11.14
N THR A 76 -25.13 -11.13 9.92
CA THR A 76 -24.66 -12.01 8.84
C THR A 76 -23.15 -11.92 8.72
N TRP A 77 -22.48 -13.07 8.60
CA TRP A 77 -21.05 -13.12 8.35
C TRP A 77 -20.74 -12.67 6.93
N GLN A 78 -19.85 -11.69 6.84
CA GLN A 78 -19.29 -11.21 5.58
C GLN A 78 -17.80 -11.57 5.54
N THR A 79 -17.28 -11.83 4.35
CA THR A 79 -15.83 -12.03 4.14
C THR A 79 -15.39 -11.24 2.93
N VAL A 80 -14.38 -10.40 3.10
CA VAL A 80 -13.77 -9.62 2.02
C VAL A 80 -12.41 -10.19 1.70
N GLU A 81 -12.30 -10.80 0.52
CA GLU A 81 -11.07 -11.36 0.00
C GLU A 81 -10.04 -10.27 -0.31
N LYS A 82 -8.76 -10.60 -0.10
CA LYS A 82 -7.61 -9.74 -0.42
C LYS A 82 -7.66 -8.32 0.20
N LEU A 83 -8.23 -8.18 1.39
CA LEU A 83 -8.37 -6.89 2.05
C LEU A 83 -7.08 -6.44 2.76
N SER A 84 -6.44 -7.34 3.51
CA SER A 84 -5.31 -7.02 4.40
C SER A 84 -4.00 -7.55 3.82
N ALA A 85 -2.89 -6.82 3.97
CA ALA A 85 -1.58 -7.27 3.48
C ALA A 85 -1.07 -8.46 4.31
N ALA A 86 -0.60 -9.51 3.64
CA ALA A 86 0.01 -10.68 4.29
C ALA A 86 1.53 -10.73 4.10
N GLU A 87 2.06 -10.05 3.08
CA GLU A 87 3.49 -9.97 2.78
C GLU A 87 3.80 -8.67 2.04
N CYS A 88 4.98 -8.10 2.27
CA CYS A 88 5.44 -6.86 1.65
C CYS A 88 6.79 -7.06 0.96
N SER A 89 6.98 -6.46 -0.20
CA SER A 89 8.26 -6.46 -0.91
C SER A 89 8.54 -5.10 -1.56
N CYS A 90 9.79 -4.89 -1.94
CA CYS A 90 10.22 -3.75 -2.73
C CYS A 90 9.97 -4.05 -4.22
N ILE A 91 9.02 -3.32 -4.80
CA ILE A 91 8.61 -3.49 -6.21
C ILE A 91 8.97 -2.22 -6.96
N GLY A 92 9.80 -2.36 -7.98
CA GLY A 92 10.27 -1.29 -8.89
C GLY A 92 9.92 -1.62 -10.33
#